data_AF-A0A2T3N6D9-F1
#
_entry.id   AF-A0A2T3N6D9-F1
#
_cell.length_a   1.000
_cell.length_b   1.000
_cell.length_c   1.000
_cell.angle_alpha   90.00
_cell.angle_beta   90.00
_cell.angle_gamma   90.00
#
_symmetry.space_group_name_H-M   'P 1'
#
loop_
_entity.id
_entity.type
_entity.pdbx_description
1 polymer ?
#
loop_
_entity_poly.entity_id
_entity_poly.type
_entity_poly.pdbx_seq_one_letter_code
_entity_poly.pdbx_strand_id
1 'polypeptide(L)'
;MSESTTAISNIRSELRYLIRELGLLDKNCLNSNLSLSQAHILTYVHRNGSTSFHELALQLNVQKASLSRTLTTLIDKAYLSVELDPADKRQKIYQLLPDGKAALQHANRSADTAFATFLNGLGNDQLDTIENGLRTLRLNAFKSNFQPDGFRVKVERLSPNYQHEVDTLIKHVFNGEQGIPEELIPLDPDQPYVWWVARCGEYVIGAVACWEIDGEWHWGRYFIDANFRGFGIGKKLAAESLSDIFTNIADYIVSDARDATVAILNQFGAEVTGKTVDFYGAPVTPMRLAKEDFVT
;
A
#
# COMPACT_ATOMS: atom_id res chain seq x y z
N MET A 1 -35.54 -16.50 9.66
CA MET A 1 -34.10 -16.23 9.49
C MET A 1 -33.99 -14.95 8.68
N SER A 2 -33.30 -13.91 9.16
CA SER A 2 -33.22 -12.65 8.39
C SER A 2 -32.42 -12.87 7.10
N GLU A 3 -32.75 -12.16 6.02
CA GLU A 3 -32.05 -12.27 4.73
C GLU A 3 -30.53 -12.12 4.88
N SER A 4 -30.09 -11.25 5.81
CA SER A 4 -28.68 -11.07 6.17
C SER A 4 -28.00 -12.34 6.72
N THR A 5 -28.68 -13.13 7.56
CA THR A 5 -28.11 -14.37 8.11
C THR A 5 -27.93 -15.44 7.02
N THR A 6 -28.86 -15.51 6.07
CA THR A 6 -28.76 -16.43 4.93
C THR A 6 -27.60 -16.03 4.00
N ALA A 7 -27.45 -14.75 3.68
CA ALA A 7 -26.35 -14.26 2.85
C ALA A 7 -24.98 -14.55 3.49
N ILE A 8 -24.81 -14.30 4.79
CA ILE A 8 -23.57 -14.60 5.53
C ILE A 8 -23.21 -16.09 5.44
N SER A 9 -24.19 -16.97 5.63
CA SER A 9 -23.99 -18.42 5.54
C SER A 9 -23.53 -18.84 4.13
N ASN A 10 -24.14 -18.27 3.09
CA ASN A 10 -23.80 -18.57 1.70
C ASN A 10 -22.37 -18.11 1.37
N ILE A 11 -22.02 -16.86 1.68
CA ILE A 11 -20.67 -16.32 1.43
C ILE A 11 -19.60 -17.17 2.14
N ARG A 12 -19.84 -17.58 3.39
CA ARG A 12 -18.91 -18.44 4.13
C ARG A 12 -18.75 -19.82 3.51
N SER A 13 -19.82 -20.39 2.95
CA SER A 13 -19.77 -21.67 2.26
C SER A 13 -19.01 -21.55 0.94
N GLU A 14 -19.30 -20.52 0.14
CA GLU A 14 -18.56 -20.21 -1.10
C GLU A 14 -17.06 -20.05 -0.85
N LEU A 15 -16.67 -19.31 0.20
CA LEU A 15 -15.25 -19.17 0.53
C LEU A 15 -14.57 -20.51 0.82
N ARG A 16 -15.25 -21.44 1.52
CA ARG A 16 -14.70 -22.77 1.79
C ARG A 16 -14.61 -23.61 0.52
N TYR A 17 -15.61 -23.54 -0.35
CA TYR A 17 -15.59 -24.24 -1.62
C TYR A 17 -14.45 -23.69 -2.50
N LEU A 18 -14.33 -22.38 -2.64
CA LEU A 18 -13.23 -21.74 -3.38
C LEU A 18 -11.86 -22.21 -2.88
N ILE A 19 -11.61 -22.20 -1.56
CA ILE A 19 -10.33 -22.67 -1.00
C ILE A 19 -10.03 -24.12 -1.38
N ARG A 20 -11.06 -24.99 -1.39
CA ARG A 20 -10.91 -26.41 -1.70
C ARG A 20 -10.75 -26.65 -3.20
N GLU A 21 -11.62 -26.07 -4.03
CA GLU A 21 -11.62 -26.27 -5.48
C GLU A 21 -10.38 -25.66 -6.15
N LEU A 22 -9.86 -24.54 -5.61
CA LEU A 22 -8.58 -23.96 -6.05
C LEU A 22 -7.36 -24.71 -5.50
N GLY A 23 -7.55 -25.71 -4.63
CA GLY A 23 -6.45 -26.49 -4.05
C GLY A 23 -5.49 -25.65 -3.19
N LEU A 24 -5.96 -24.56 -2.58
CA LEU A 24 -5.09 -23.59 -1.88
C LEU A 24 -4.44 -24.17 -0.61
N LEU A 25 -4.95 -25.30 -0.11
CA LEU A 25 -4.40 -26.00 1.05
C LEU A 25 -3.32 -27.02 0.68
N ASP A 26 -3.08 -27.25 -0.62
CA ASP A 26 -2.05 -28.16 -1.09
C ASP A 26 -0.63 -27.58 -0.83
N LYS A 27 0.36 -28.47 -0.66
CA LYS A 27 1.77 -28.06 -0.56
C LYS A 27 2.33 -27.57 -1.90
N ASN A 28 1.64 -27.88 -3.00
CA ASN A 28 1.85 -27.42 -4.36
C ASN A 28 0.64 -26.59 -4.82
N CYS A 29 0.35 -25.50 -4.11
CA CYS A 29 -0.78 -24.63 -4.37
C CYS A 29 -0.74 -24.13 -5.82
N LEU A 30 -1.84 -24.30 -6.58
CA LEU A 30 -1.94 -23.88 -7.98
C LEU A 30 -0.80 -24.41 -8.89
N ASN A 31 -0.25 -25.59 -8.61
CA ASN A 31 0.86 -26.19 -9.37
C ASN A 31 2.13 -25.31 -9.42
N SER A 32 2.38 -24.54 -8.37
CA SER A 32 3.47 -23.54 -8.30
C SER A 32 4.79 -24.05 -7.71
N ASN A 33 4.83 -25.29 -7.22
CA ASN A 33 5.88 -25.86 -6.35
C ASN A 33 6.06 -25.13 -5.01
N LEU A 34 5.11 -24.28 -4.63
CA LEU A 34 5.07 -23.55 -3.37
C LEU A 34 3.79 -23.89 -2.61
N SER A 35 3.89 -23.91 -1.28
CA SER A 35 2.69 -23.81 -0.45
C SER A 35 2.15 -22.38 -0.50
N LEU A 36 0.86 -22.20 -0.16
CA LEU A 36 0.24 -20.88 -0.10
C LEU A 36 1.03 -19.89 0.80
N SER A 37 1.51 -20.38 1.95
CA SER A 37 2.34 -19.58 2.88
C SER A 37 3.67 -19.17 2.25
N GLN A 38 4.33 -20.08 1.54
CA GLN A 38 5.59 -19.77 0.83
C GLN A 38 5.36 -18.73 -0.27
N ALA A 39 4.31 -18.89 -1.07
CA ALA A 39 3.95 -17.94 -2.12
C ALA A 39 3.66 -16.54 -1.55
N HIS A 40 2.89 -16.44 -0.46
CA HIS A 40 2.62 -15.14 0.19
C HIS A 40 3.88 -14.47 0.74
N ILE A 41 4.78 -15.22 1.40
CA ILE A 41 6.03 -14.65 1.91
C ILE A 41 6.91 -14.15 0.76
N LEU A 42 7.09 -14.95 -0.30
CA LEU A 42 7.92 -14.56 -1.43
C LEU A 42 7.33 -13.35 -2.18
N THR A 43 6.00 -13.32 -2.37
CA THR A 43 5.32 -12.16 -2.99
C THR A 43 5.52 -10.91 -2.13
N TYR A 44 5.33 -11.03 -0.82
CA TYR A 44 5.48 -9.92 0.11
C TYR A 44 6.91 -9.35 0.09
N VAL A 45 7.93 -10.19 0.21
CA VAL A 45 9.34 -9.76 0.19
C VAL A 45 9.72 -9.24 -1.19
N HIS A 46 9.18 -9.82 -2.28
CA HIS A 46 9.42 -9.32 -3.62
C HIS A 46 8.91 -7.89 -3.80
N ARG A 47 7.70 -7.61 -3.34
CA ARG A 47 7.06 -6.30 -3.45
C ARG A 47 7.66 -5.27 -2.50
N ASN A 48 7.81 -5.61 -1.22
CA ASN A 48 8.25 -4.68 -0.17
C ASN A 48 9.77 -4.56 -0.03
N GLY A 49 10.54 -5.44 -0.67
CA GLY A 49 11.99 -5.51 -0.49
C GLY A 49 12.39 -6.12 0.86
N SER A 50 13.52 -5.66 1.39
CA SER A 50 14.07 -6.12 2.67
C SER A 50 13.06 -6.01 3.80
N THR A 51 12.61 -7.16 4.33
CA THR A 51 11.48 -7.21 5.27
C THR A 51 11.88 -7.87 6.58
N SER A 52 11.45 -7.32 7.72
CA SER A 52 11.71 -7.90 9.04
C SER A 52 10.81 -9.09 9.37
N PHE A 53 11.24 -9.95 10.30
CA PHE A 53 10.38 -11.01 10.84
C PHE A 53 9.08 -10.45 11.43
N HIS A 54 9.17 -9.32 12.15
CA HIS A 54 8.03 -8.68 12.78
C HIS A 54 7.01 -8.21 11.76
N GLU A 55 7.47 -7.56 10.68
CA GLU A 55 6.59 -7.10 9.60
C GLU A 55 5.88 -8.28 8.92
N LEU A 56 6.60 -9.34 8.56
CA LEU A 56 6.00 -10.54 7.96
C LEU A 56 4.94 -11.18 8.87
N ALA A 57 5.23 -11.32 10.17
CA ALA A 57 4.28 -11.92 11.12
C ALA A 57 2.99 -11.08 11.23
N LEU A 58 3.15 -9.76 11.29
CA LEU A 58 2.04 -8.83 11.43
C LEU A 58 1.19 -8.74 10.16
N GLN A 59 1.83 -8.57 9.00
CA GLN A 59 1.17 -8.24 7.74
C GLN A 59 0.51 -9.46 7.11
N LEU A 60 1.15 -10.64 7.22
CA LEU A 60 0.56 -11.89 6.73
C LEU A 60 -0.40 -12.53 7.75
N ASN A 61 -0.49 -11.97 8.96
CA ASN A 61 -1.30 -12.50 10.06
C ASN A 61 -0.99 -13.98 10.37
N VAL A 62 0.29 -14.34 10.37
CA VAL A 62 0.77 -15.72 10.58
C VAL A 62 1.39 -15.86 11.96
N GLN A 63 1.11 -16.98 12.64
CA GLN A 63 1.73 -17.30 13.93
C GLN A 63 3.26 -17.41 13.81
N LYS A 64 3.99 -16.82 14.76
CA LYS A 64 5.46 -16.76 14.77
C LYS A 64 6.13 -18.13 14.56
N ALA A 65 5.63 -19.19 15.19
CA ALA A 65 6.18 -20.54 15.04
C ALA A 65 6.00 -21.11 13.62
N SER A 66 4.87 -20.83 12.96
CA SER A 66 4.63 -21.26 11.58
C SER A 66 5.45 -20.44 10.59
N LEU A 67 5.53 -19.12 10.80
CA LEU A 67 6.36 -18.22 9.99
C LEU A 67 7.83 -18.62 10.05
N SER A 68 8.37 -18.86 11.25
CA SER A 68 9.77 -19.27 11.45
C SER A 68 10.10 -20.54 10.65
N ARG A 69 9.27 -21.59 10.76
CA ARG A 69 9.47 -22.84 10.00
C ARG A 69 9.41 -22.61 8.48
N THR A 70 8.49 -21.77 8.03
CA THR A 70 8.35 -21.46 6.60
C THR A 70 9.57 -20.70 6.07
N LEU A 71 10.05 -19.71 6.83
CA LEU A 71 11.25 -18.95 6.49
C LEU A 71 12.50 -19.83 6.47
N THR A 72 12.68 -20.71 7.44
CA THR A 72 13.77 -21.71 7.41
C THR A 72 13.72 -22.53 6.13
N THR A 73 12.54 -23.03 5.75
CA THR A 73 12.37 -23.82 4.51
C THR A 73 12.74 -22.99 3.26
N LEU A 74 12.37 -21.70 3.22
CA LEU A 74 12.69 -20.82 2.09
C LEU A 74 14.19 -20.48 2.03
N ILE A 75 14.86 -20.37 3.18
CA ILE A 75 16.31 -20.18 3.27
C ILE A 75 17.05 -21.45 2.84
N ASP A 76 16.61 -22.63 3.30
CA ASP A 76 17.20 -23.92 2.92
C ASP A 76 17.09 -24.18 1.40
N LYS A 77 16.04 -23.64 0.76
CA LYS A 77 15.85 -23.64 -0.70
C LYS A 77 16.67 -22.57 -1.44
N ALA A 78 17.44 -21.74 -0.74
CA ALA A 78 18.13 -20.57 -1.28
C ALA A 78 17.19 -19.53 -1.95
N TYR A 79 15.93 -19.47 -1.52
CA TYR A 79 14.96 -18.48 -2.05
C TYR A 79 15.02 -17.15 -1.29
N LEU A 80 15.38 -17.20 0.00
CA LEU A 80 15.57 -16.04 0.84
C LEU A 80 16.96 -16.06 1.48
N SER A 81 17.58 -14.90 1.62
CA SER A 81 18.68 -14.69 2.56
C SER A 81 18.13 -14.16 3.89
N VAL A 82 18.93 -14.29 4.95
CA VAL A 82 18.65 -13.67 6.24
C VAL A 82 19.90 -13.00 6.77
N GLU A 83 19.76 -11.74 7.16
CA GLU A 83 20.82 -10.94 7.76
C GLU A 83 20.30 -10.29 9.05
N LEU A 84 21.22 -9.87 9.92
CA LEU A 84 20.85 -9.05 11.08
C LEU A 84 20.67 -7.61 10.64
N ASP A 85 19.66 -6.93 11.15
CA ASP A 85 19.44 -5.51 10.86
C ASP A 85 20.65 -4.68 11.32
N PRO A 86 21.24 -3.84 10.45
CA PRO A 86 22.34 -2.95 10.82
C PRO A 86 21.99 -1.97 11.94
N ALA A 87 20.72 -1.54 12.05
CA ALA A 87 20.25 -0.60 13.05
C ALA A 87 19.85 -1.28 14.38
N ASP A 88 19.36 -2.52 14.34
CA ASP A 88 19.08 -3.34 15.52
C ASP A 88 19.46 -4.80 15.28
N LYS A 89 20.67 -5.21 15.70
CA LYS A 89 21.19 -6.57 15.50
C LYS A 89 20.34 -7.69 16.11
N ARG A 90 19.30 -7.38 16.87
CA ARG A 90 18.32 -8.37 17.37
C ARG A 90 17.25 -8.72 16.32
N GLN A 91 17.06 -7.87 15.32
CA GLN A 91 16.11 -8.07 14.23
C GLN A 91 16.75 -8.85 13.08
N LYS A 92 15.96 -9.75 12.48
CA LYS A 92 16.33 -10.47 11.26
C LYS A 92 15.62 -9.82 10.07
N ILE A 93 16.37 -9.53 9.03
CA ILE A 93 15.90 -8.99 7.75
C ILE A 93 16.02 -10.09 6.69
N TYR A 94 14.94 -10.28 5.94
CA TYR A 94 14.84 -11.27 4.88
C TYR A 94 14.82 -10.56 3.54
N GLN A 95 15.60 -11.08 2.59
CA GLN A 95 15.68 -10.53 1.23
C GLN A 95 15.52 -11.65 0.21
N LEU A 96 14.90 -11.33 -0.92
CA LEU A 96 14.67 -12.28 -2.00
C LEU A 96 15.96 -12.53 -2.77
N LEU A 97 16.33 -13.81 -2.91
CA LEU A 97 17.46 -14.24 -3.74
C LEU A 97 17.02 -14.47 -5.20
N PRO A 98 17.97 -14.50 -6.16
CA PRO A 98 17.66 -14.76 -7.57
C PRO A 98 16.83 -16.03 -7.79
N ASP A 99 17.16 -17.13 -7.11
CA ASP A 99 16.42 -18.39 -7.20
C ASP A 99 15.00 -18.27 -6.64
N GLY A 100 14.83 -17.49 -5.56
CA GLY A 100 13.51 -17.16 -5.02
C GLY A 100 12.67 -16.34 -5.98
N LYS A 101 13.28 -15.39 -6.70
CA LYS A 101 12.61 -14.61 -7.75
C LYS A 101 12.20 -15.50 -8.92
N ALA A 102 13.05 -16.41 -9.36
CA ALA A 102 12.73 -17.37 -10.41
C ALA A 102 11.59 -18.31 -10.00
N ALA A 103 11.62 -18.82 -8.76
CA ALA A 103 10.57 -19.65 -8.19
C ALA A 103 9.23 -18.90 -8.12
N LEU A 104 9.23 -17.64 -7.66
CA LEU A 104 8.04 -16.81 -7.62
C LEU A 104 7.47 -16.53 -9.02
N GLN A 105 8.32 -16.24 -10.00
CA GLN A 105 7.88 -16.05 -11.38
C GLN A 105 7.26 -17.32 -11.98
N HIS A 106 7.84 -18.48 -11.68
CA HIS A 106 7.23 -19.76 -12.07
C HIS A 106 5.87 -19.95 -11.38
N ALA A 107 5.78 -19.67 -10.08
CA ALA A 107 4.54 -19.75 -9.33
C ALA A 107 3.43 -18.87 -9.91
N ASN A 108 3.75 -17.62 -10.27
CA ASN A 108 2.79 -16.70 -10.90
C ASN A 108 2.31 -17.25 -12.25
N ARG A 109 3.20 -17.74 -13.12
CA ARG A 109 2.81 -18.35 -14.41
C ARG A 109 1.92 -19.58 -14.23
N SER A 110 2.21 -20.43 -13.24
CA SER A 110 1.38 -21.59 -12.93
C SER A 110 -0.01 -21.16 -12.45
N ALA A 111 -0.09 -20.15 -11.58
CA ALA A 111 -1.35 -19.57 -11.14
C ALA A 111 -2.14 -18.97 -12.31
N ASP A 112 -1.51 -18.16 -13.15
CA ASP A 112 -2.14 -17.56 -14.34
C ASP A 112 -2.71 -18.63 -15.27
N THR A 113 -1.97 -19.72 -15.50
CA THR A 113 -2.43 -20.86 -16.31
C THR A 113 -3.63 -21.57 -15.68
N ALA A 114 -3.62 -21.78 -14.37
CA ALA A 114 -4.74 -22.36 -13.64
C ALA A 114 -5.99 -21.47 -13.75
N PHE A 115 -5.84 -20.16 -13.49
CA PHE A 115 -6.93 -19.19 -13.58
C PHE A 115 -7.48 -19.06 -15.00
N ALA A 116 -6.62 -19.00 -16.02
CA ALA A 116 -7.06 -18.99 -17.41
C ALA A 116 -7.90 -20.23 -17.77
N THR A 117 -7.61 -21.38 -17.17
CA THR A 117 -8.35 -22.62 -17.42
C THR A 117 -9.77 -22.57 -16.85
N PHE A 118 -9.95 -22.17 -15.59
CA PHE A 118 -11.29 -22.15 -14.97
C PHE A 118 -12.09 -20.87 -15.22
N LEU A 119 -11.46 -19.80 -15.70
CA LEU A 119 -12.16 -18.60 -16.19
C LEU A 119 -12.51 -18.69 -17.68
N ASN A 120 -12.04 -19.75 -18.37
CA ASN A 120 -12.33 -19.95 -19.79
C ASN A 120 -13.85 -20.02 -20.04
N GLY A 121 -14.33 -19.22 -20.99
CA GLY A 121 -15.75 -19.15 -21.35
C GLY A 121 -16.59 -18.15 -20.56
N LEU A 122 -16.01 -17.43 -19.59
CA LEU A 122 -16.67 -16.29 -18.95
C LEU A 122 -16.56 -15.03 -19.82
N GLY A 123 -17.65 -14.28 -19.94
CA GLY A 123 -17.65 -12.97 -20.57
C GLY A 123 -17.05 -11.88 -19.67
N ASN A 124 -16.67 -10.73 -20.25
CA ASN A 124 -16.08 -9.62 -19.51
C ASN A 124 -16.95 -9.17 -18.33
N ASP A 125 -18.26 -9.05 -18.50
CA ASP A 125 -19.19 -8.67 -17.42
C ASP A 125 -19.13 -9.63 -16.21
N GLN A 126 -18.92 -10.93 -16.47
CA GLN A 126 -18.79 -11.92 -15.42
C GLN A 126 -17.43 -11.82 -14.72
N LEU A 127 -16.36 -11.59 -15.47
CA LEU A 127 -15.02 -11.35 -14.92
C LEU A 127 -15.02 -10.11 -14.02
N ASP A 128 -15.60 -9.01 -14.50
CA ASP A 128 -15.76 -7.76 -13.74
C ASP A 128 -16.59 -7.99 -12.48
N THR A 129 -17.68 -8.78 -12.57
CA THR A 129 -18.51 -9.12 -11.41
C THR A 129 -17.72 -9.90 -10.36
N ILE A 130 -16.93 -10.89 -10.78
CA ILE A 130 -16.09 -11.70 -9.87
C ILE A 130 -15.02 -10.81 -9.22
N GLU A 131 -14.30 -10.03 -10.02
CA GLU A 131 -13.24 -9.15 -9.52
C GLU A 131 -13.80 -8.13 -8.52
N ASN A 132 -14.89 -7.44 -8.87
CA ASN A 132 -15.51 -6.45 -8.01
C ASN A 132 -16.09 -7.08 -6.74
N GLY A 133 -16.67 -8.28 -6.82
CA GLY A 133 -17.16 -9.03 -5.67
C GLY A 133 -16.04 -9.39 -4.68
N LEU A 134 -14.95 -9.97 -5.18
CA LEU A 134 -13.77 -10.31 -4.36
C LEU A 134 -13.11 -9.05 -3.77
N ARG A 135 -12.98 -7.98 -4.57
CA ARG A 135 -12.45 -6.69 -4.14
C ARG A 135 -13.32 -6.10 -3.02
N THR A 136 -14.63 -6.11 -3.17
CA THR A 136 -15.59 -5.60 -2.17
C THR A 136 -15.49 -6.40 -0.87
N LEU A 137 -15.44 -7.73 -0.95
CA LEU A 137 -15.26 -8.58 0.22
C LEU A 137 -13.93 -8.29 0.94
N ARG A 138 -12.83 -8.19 0.18
CA ARG A 138 -11.50 -7.84 0.70
C ARG A 138 -11.51 -6.49 1.42
N LEU A 139 -12.08 -5.46 0.80
CA LEU A 139 -12.14 -4.12 1.39
C LEU A 139 -12.98 -4.07 2.66
N ASN A 140 -14.12 -4.76 2.69
CA ASN A 140 -14.95 -4.86 3.91
C ASN A 140 -14.23 -5.63 5.03
N ALA A 141 -13.53 -6.71 4.69
CA ALA A 141 -12.69 -7.43 5.64
C ALA A 141 -11.54 -6.56 6.17
N PHE A 142 -10.93 -5.73 5.31
CA PHE A 142 -9.93 -4.75 5.74
C PHE A 142 -10.53 -3.76 6.74
N LYS A 143 -11.65 -3.10 6.39
CA LYS A 143 -12.31 -2.09 7.25
C LYS A 143 -12.69 -2.67 8.61
N SER A 144 -13.20 -3.90 8.64
CA SER A 144 -13.61 -4.58 9.87
C SER A 144 -12.42 -4.96 10.76
N ASN A 145 -11.27 -5.25 10.16
CA ASN A 145 -10.04 -5.62 10.86
C ASN A 145 -9.08 -4.44 11.05
N PHE A 146 -9.46 -3.23 10.62
CA PHE A 146 -8.62 -2.06 10.77
C PHE A 146 -8.54 -1.68 12.24
N GLN A 147 -7.31 -1.52 12.72
CA GLN A 147 -7.02 -1.05 14.06
C GLN A 147 -6.21 0.24 13.93
N PRO A 148 -6.72 1.39 14.38
CA PRO A 148 -6.02 2.68 14.27
C PRO A 148 -4.62 2.66 14.85
N ASP A 149 -4.45 2.00 16.00
CA ASP A 149 -3.17 1.84 16.71
C ASP A 149 -2.37 0.61 16.22
N GLY A 150 -2.89 -0.11 15.24
CA GLY A 150 -2.22 -1.26 14.63
C GLY A 150 -1.26 -0.80 13.54
N PHE A 151 0.01 -1.23 13.62
CA PHE A 151 1.09 -0.98 12.65
C PHE A 151 0.87 -1.55 11.23
N ARG A 152 -0.38 -1.88 10.86
CA ARG A 152 -0.70 -2.42 9.53
C ARG A 152 -0.40 -1.42 8.42
N VAL A 153 -0.58 -0.13 8.68
CA VAL A 153 -0.21 0.93 7.74
C VAL A 153 1.20 1.39 8.05
N LYS A 154 2.10 1.26 7.07
CA LYS A 154 3.46 1.78 7.12
C LYS A 154 3.55 3.00 6.20
N VAL A 155 4.26 4.03 6.65
CA VAL A 155 4.67 5.15 5.80
C VAL A 155 6.17 5.02 5.55
N GLU A 156 6.57 5.14 4.29
CA GLU A 156 7.98 5.10 3.90
C GLU A 156 8.19 5.90 2.60
N ARG A 157 9.45 6.27 2.32
CA ARG A 157 9.80 6.84 1.02
C ARG A 157 9.43 5.86 -0.09
N LEU A 158 8.92 6.39 -1.20
CA LEU A 158 8.51 5.60 -2.36
C LEU A 158 9.69 4.80 -2.89
N SER A 159 9.53 3.48 -2.96
CA SER A 159 10.46 2.60 -3.65
C SER A 159 10.02 2.40 -5.11
N PRO A 160 10.95 2.09 -6.03
CA PRO A 160 10.61 1.82 -7.43
C PRO A 160 9.58 0.71 -7.61
N ASN A 161 9.45 -0.20 -6.65
CA ASN A 161 8.49 -1.31 -6.67
C ASN A 161 7.02 -0.86 -6.59
N TYR A 162 6.76 0.37 -6.16
CA TYR A 162 5.42 0.95 -6.00
C TYR A 162 5.14 2.13 -6.94
N GLN A 163 6.08 2.50 -7.81
CA GLN A 163 5.94 3.66 -8.68
C GLN A 163 4.69 3.55 -9.55
N HIS A 164 4.50 2.40 -10.20
CA HIS A 164 3.36 2.17 -11.07
C HIS A 164 2.01 2.27 -10.33
N GLU A 165 1.94 1.72 -9.11
CA GLU A 165 0.75 1.79 -8.27
C GLU A 165 0.45 3.24 -7.84
N VAL A 166 1.47 4.03 -7.48
CA VAL A 166 1.31 5.44 -7.18
C VAL A 166 0.83 6.21 -8.40
N ASP A 167 1.46 6.02 -9.56
CA ASP A 167 1.10 6.70 -10.82
C ASP A 167 -0.35 6.39 -11.24
N THR A 168 -0.77 5.15 -11.05
CA THR A 168 -2.14 4.71 -11.35
C THR A 168 -3.14 5.33 -10.37
N LEU A 169 -2.84 5.25 -9.07
CA LEU A 169 -3.76 5.70 -8.03
C LEU A 169 -3.89 7.21 -7.99
N ILE A 170 -2.81 7.96 -8.20
CA ILE A 170 -2.88 9.42 -8.27
C ILE A 170 -3.73 9.87 -9.46
N LYS A 171 -3.61 9.24 -10.63
CA LYS A 171 -4.47 9.55 -11.77
C LYS A 171 -5.94 9.28 -11.44
N HIS A 172 -6.24 8.14 -10.83
CA HIS A 172 -7.59 7.82 -10.41
C HIS A 172 -8.17 8.88 -9.46
N VAL A 173 -7.40 9.32 -8.46
CA VAL A 173 -7.87 10.31 -7.47
C VAL A 173 -7.90 11.73 -8.04
N PHE A 174 -6.82 12.19 -8.68
CA PHE A 174 -6.71 13.58 -9.14
C PHE A 174 -7.55 13.82 -10.39
N ASN A 175 -7.44 12.97 -11.41
CA ASN A 175 -8.23 13.12 -12.63
C ASN A 175 -9.65 12.60 -12.42
N GLY A 176 -9.79 11.36 -11.95
CA GLY A 176 -11.09 10.71 -11.82
C GLY A 176 -12.03 11.34 -10.78
N GLU A 177 -11.53 11.64 -9.57
CA GLU A 177 -12.38 12.20 -8.50
C GLU A 177 -12.38 13.74 -8.47
N GLN A 178 -11.26 14.39 -8.79
CA GLN A 178 -11.11 15.85 -8.64
C GLN A 178 -11.13 16.61 -9.96
N GLY A 179 -11.19 15.94 -11.10
CA GLY A 179 -11.25 16.59 -12.42
C GLY A 179 -9.97 17.34 -12.81
N ILE A 180 -8.84 17.06 -12.16
CA ILE A 180 -7.55 17.66 -12.50
C ILE A 180 -7.03 17.00 -13.79
N PRO A 181 -6.68 17.77 -14.84
CA PRO A 181 -6.15 17.21 -16.08
C PRO A 181 -4.90 16.35 -15.85
N GLU A 182 -4.80 15.21 -16.53
CA GLU A 182 -3.72 14.25 -16.30
C GLU A 182 -2.33 14.85 -16.56
N GLU A 183 -2.23 15.78 -17.51
CA GLU A 183 -0.99 16.47 -17.86
C GLU A 183 -0.42 17.35 -16.74
N LEU A 184 -1.23 17.72 -15.74
CA LEU A 184 -0.79 18.52 -14.58
C LEU A 184 -0.37 17.66 -13.39
N ILE A 185 -0.60 16.34 -13.43
CA ILE A 185 -0.33 15.44 -12.31
C ILE A 185 1.17 15.16 -12.15
N PRO A 186 1.91 14.78 -13.21
CA PRO A 186 3.34 14.50 -13.10
C PRO A 186 4.12 15.67 -12.52
N LEU A 187 5.18 15.37 -11.77
CA LEU A 187 6.18 16.34 -11.37
C LEU A 187 7.23 16.47 -12.47
N ASP A 188 7.86 17.63 -12.55
CA ASP A 188 8.96 17.88 -13.47
C ASP A 188 10.14 16.93 -13.14
N PRO A 189 10.56 16.05 -14.07
CA PRO A 189 11.67 15.13 -13.83
C PRO A 189 13.02 15.84 -13.64
N ASP A 190 13.16 17.08 -14.07
CA ASP A 190 14.39 17.86 -13.94
C ASP A 190 14.51 18.57 -12.58
N GLN A 191 13.42 18.60 -11.78
CA GLN A 191 13.40 19.17 -10.44
C GLN A 191 13.66 18.11 -9.36
N PRO A 192 14.29 18.48 -8.23
CA PRO A 192 14.37 17.60 -7.07
C PRO A 192 12.98 17.31 -6.50
N TYR A 193 12.63 16.02 -6.36
CA TYR A 193 11.44 15.60 -5.64
C TYR A 193 11.64 14.30 -4.88
N VAL A 194 10.81 14.11 -3.85
CA VAL A 194 10.73 12.88 -3.05
C VAL A 194 9.26 12.54 -2.84
N TRP A 195 8.93 11.26 -2.91
CA TRP A 195 7.61 10.75 -2.59
C TRP A 195 7.63 9.90 -1.33
N TRP A 196 6.53 9.90 -0.59
CA TRP A 196 6.22 8.96 0.48
C TRP A 196 4.91 8.26 0.16
N VAL A 197 4.83 6.99 0.55
CA VAL A 197 3.63 6.17 0.41
C VAL A 197 3.16 5.69 1.76
N ALA A 198 1.85 5.72 1.97
CA ALA A 198 1.19 4.92 2.99
C ALA A 198 0.76 3.60 2.37
N ARG A 199 1.24 2.48 2.89
CA ARG A 199 0.86 1.14 2.43
C ARG A 199 0.37 0.25 3.56
N CYS A 200 -0.54 -0.68 3.25
CA CYS A 200 -0.84 -1.80 4.14
C CYS A 200 -0.47 -3.10 3.45
N GLY A 201 0.45 -3.84 4.05
CA GLY A 201 1.08 -4.96 3.39
C GLY A 201 1.68 -4.53 2.05
N GLU A 202 1.15 -5.08 0.96
CA GLU A 202 1.60 -4.81 -0.41
C GLU A 202 0.75 -3.74 -1.14
N TYR A 203 -0.31 -3.22 -0.51
CA TYR A 203 -1.23 -2.28 -1.13
C TYR A 203 -0.83 -0.84 -0.82
N VAL A 204 -0.65 -0.02 -1.86
CA VAL A 204 -0.56 1.44 -1.71
C VAL A 204 -1.95 1.99 -1.41
N ILE A 205 -2.05 2.75 -0.32
CA ILE A 205 -3.30 3.36 0.17
C ILE A 205 -3.34 4.86 -0.13
N GLY A 206 -2.17 5.48 -0.19
CA GLY A 206 -2.05 6.90 -0.46
C GLY A 206 -0.60 7.30 -0.63
N ALA A 207 -0.38 8.49 -1.15
CA ALA A 207 0.96 9.02 -1.36
C ALA A 207 0.97 10.54 -1.19
N VAL A 208 2.18 11.05 -1.05
CA VAL A 208 2.46 12.49 -0.99
C VAL A 208 3.84 12.78 -1.55
N ALA A 209 3.99 13.92 -2.18
CA ALA A 209 5.24 14.39 -2.72
C ALA A 209 5.73 15.66 -2.02
N CYS A 210 7.05 15.83 -2.02
CA CYS A 210 7.72 17.09 -1.79
C CYS A 210 8.62 17.39 -2.99
N TRP A 211 8.53 18.59 -3.57
CA TRP A 211 9.34 18.99 -4.72
C TRP A 211 9.80 20.44 -4.58
N GLU A 212 10.87 20.80 -5.28
CA GLU A 212 11.48 22.13 -5.19
C GLU A 212 11.23 22.94 -6.46
N ILE A 213 10.80 24.20 -6.28
CA ILE A 213 10.65 25.20 -7.34
C ILE A 213 11.30 26.49 -6.87
N ASP A 214 12.27 27.01 -7.63
CA ASP A 214 12.89 28.33 -7.40
C ASP A 214 13.39 28.60 -5.96
N GLY A 215 13.90 27.56 -5.30
CA GLY A 215 14.41 27.55 -3.93
C GLY A 215 13.35 27.28 -2.85
N GLU A 216 12.10 27.03 -3.23
CA GLU A 216 10.98 26.79 -2.31
C GLU A 216 10.50 25.33 -2.40
N TRP A 217 10.35 24.68 -1.23
CA TRP A 217 9.88 23.30 -1.13
C TRP A 217 8.36 23.24 -1.00
N HIS A 218 7.72 22.64 -1.99
CA HIS A 218 6.29 22.40 -2.02
C HIS A 218 5.97 21.00 -1.51
N TRP A 219 5.03 20.91 -0.56
CA TRP A 219 4.45 19.65 -0.10
C TRP A 219 3.03 19.51 -0.66
N GLY A 220 2.75 18.41 -1.35
CA GLY A 220 1.49 18.25 -2.07
C GLY A 220 1.41 16.94 -2.84
N ARG A 221 0.62 16.92 -3.92
CA ARG A 221 0.21 15.66 -4.59
C ARG A 221 -0.30 14.62 -3.57
N TYR A 222 -0.95 15.12 -2.53
CA TYR A 222 -1.36 14.39 -1.34
C TYR A 222 -2.73 13.74 -1.58
N PHE A 223 -2.79 12.41 -1.48
CA PHE A 223 -4.06 11.69 -1.56
C PHE A 223 -4.10 10.45 -0.68
N ILE A 224 -5.33 10.06 -0.32
CA ILE A 224 -5.69 8.76 0.20
C ILE A 224 -6.79 8.19 -0.69
N ASP A 225 -6.68 6.93 -1.10
CA ASP A 225 -7.72 6.18 -1.80
C ASP A 225 -9.03 6.25 -1.01
N ALA A 226 -10.14 6.55 -1.71
CA ALA A 226 -11.46 6.73 -1.12
C ALA A 226 -11.90 5.56 -0.23
N ASN A 227 -11.47 4.34 -0.53
CA ASN A 227 -11.79 3.14 0.26
C ASN A 227 -11.17 3.12 1.66
N PHE A 228 -10.17 3.96 1.90
CA PHE A 228 -9.34 4.00 3.11
C PHE A 228 -9.37 5.38 3.82
N ARG A 229 -10.25 6.30 3.39
CA ARG A 229 -10.48 7.58 4.09
C ARG A 229 -11.21 7.36 5.41
N GLY A 230 -11.02 8.27 6.37
CA GLY A 230 -11.66 8.19 7.70
C GLY A 230 -10.93 7.31 8.73
N PHE A 231 -9.84 6.64 8.33
CA PHE A 231 -9.06 5.76 9.21
C PHE A 231 -7.83 6.43 9.86
N GLY A 232 -7.70 7.76 9.77
CA GLY A 232 -6.53 8.50 10.29
C GLY A 232 -5.23 8.33 9.49
N ILE A 233 -5.23 7.51 8.43
CA ILE A 233 -4.06 7.21 7.59
C ILE A 233 -3.48 8.49 6.97
N GLY A 234 -4.34 9.40 6.51
CA GLY A 234 -3.91 10.68 5.96
C GLY A 234 -3.09 11.51 6.93
N LYS A 235 -3.52 11.59 8.20
CA LYS A 235 -2.79 12.32 9.25
C LYS A 235 -1.43 11.66 9.52
N LYS A 236 -1.39 10.33 9.58
CA LYS A 236 -0.14 9.56 9.75
C LYS A 236 0.85 9.79 8.59
N LEU A 237 0.36 9.72 7.34
CA LEU A 237 1.17 9.98 6.14
C LEU A 237 1.76 11.40 6.15
N ALA A 238 0.94 12.39 6.53
CA ALA A 238 1.41 13.77 6.64
C ALA A 238 2.45 13.92 7.77
N ALA A 239 2.20 13.39 8.97
CA ALA A 239 3.15 13.45 10.08
C ALA A 239 4.51 12.83 9.73
N GLU A 240 4.53 11.61 9.20
CA GLU A 240 5.78 10.90 8.91
C GLU A 240 6.54 11.50 7.72
N SER A 241 5.84 11.95 6.67
CA SER A 241 6.50 12.64 5.55
C SER A 241 7.07 14.00 5.96
N LEU A 242 6.33 14.82 6.72
CA LEU A 242 6.80 16.11 7.22
C LEU A 242 7.98 15.95 8.18
N SER A 243 7.93 14.96 9.08
CA SER A 243 9.05 14.66 9.98
C SER A 243 10.32 14.31 9.22
N ASP A 244 10.22 13.52 8.15
CA ASP A 244 11.37 13.16 7.31
C ASP A 244 11.88 14.38 6.52
N ILE A 245 10.98 15.19 5.95
CA ILE A 245 11.32 16.44 5.24
C ILE A 245 12.09 17.39 6.16
N PHE A 246 11.57 17.66 7.36
CA PHE A 246 12.20 18.60 8.29
C PHE A 246 13.50 18.08 8.89
N THR A 247 13.69 16.77 8.91
CA THR A 247 14.96 16.17 9.34
C THR A 247 16.03 16.23 8.26
N ASN A 248 15.65 16.00 6.99
CA ASN A 248 16.60 15.63 5.95
C ASN A 248 16.60 16.53 4.70
N ILE A 249 15.62 17.43 4.53
CA ILE A 249 15.37 18.10 3.24
C ILE A 249 15.27 19.63 3.40
N ALA A 250 14.35 20.14 4.22
CA ALA A 250 14.01 21.56 4.25
C ALA A 250 13.69 22.04 5.68
N ASP A 251 13.82 23.35 5.93
CA ASP A 251 13.39 23.96 7.20
C ASP A 251 11.97 24.52 7.17
N TYR A 252 11.33 24.54 5.99
CA TYR A 252 9.92 24.87 5.83
C TYR A 252 9.36 24.23 4.55
N ILE A 253 8.04 24.11 4.47
CA ILE A 253 7.30 23.78 3.25
C ILE A 253 6.21 24.80 2.96
N VAL A 254 5.79 24.87 1.70
CA VAL A 254 4.54 25.51 1.28
C VAL A 254 3.59 24.46 0.68
N SER A 255 2.29 24.72 0.72
CA SER A 255 1.29 23.79 0.18
C SER A 255 0.02 24.52 -0.27
N ASP A 256 -0.51 24.16 -1.43
CA ASP A 256 -1.88 24.51 -1.82
C ASP A 256 -2.82 23.36 -1.42
N ALA A 257 -3.49 23.53 -0.30
CA ALA A 257 -4.20 22.45 0.39
C ALA A 257 -5.72 22.54 0.21
N ARG A 258 -6.37 21.41 -0.08
CA ARG A 258 -7.83 21.24 0.06
C ARG A 258 -8.24 21.34 1.53
N ASP A 259 -9.50 21.66 1.83
CA ASP A 259 -10.01 21.86 3.20
C ASP A 259 -9.64 20.74 4.19
N ALA A 260 -9.74 19.48 3.76
CA ALA A 260 -9.36 18.34 4.60
C ALA A 260 -7.86 18.33 4.95
N THR A 261 -7.02 18.73 3.99
CA THR A 261 -5.57 18.84 4.17
C THR A 261 -5.22 20.06 5.01
N VAL A 262 -5.91 21.20 4.84
CA VAL A 262 -5.78 22.39 5.71
C VAL A 262 -6.04 22.01 7.16
N ALA A 263 -7.12 21.26 7.42
CA ALA A 263 -7.45 20.81 8.78
C ALA A 263 -6.37 19.89 9.39
N ILE A 264 -5.66 19.11 8.57
CA ILE A 264 -4.52 18.30 9.02
C ILE A 264 -3.29 19.18 9.28
N LEU A 265 -2.92 20.04 8.33
CA LEU A 265 -1.74 20.90 8.44
C LEU A 265 -1.85 21.90 9.60
N ASN A 266 -3.04 22.45 9.87
CA ASN A 266 -3.29 23.31 11.03
C ASN A 266 -3.00 22.60 12.36
N GLN A 267 -3.28 21.29 12.46
CA GLN A 267 -2.97 20.51 13.67
C GLN A 267 -1.46 20.35 13.87
N PHE A 268 -0.66 20.53 12.81
CA PHE A 268 0.79 20.44 12.82
C PHE A 268 1.47 21.81 12.91
N GLY A 269 0.72 22.89 13.07
CA GLY A 269 1.27 24.25 13.22
C GLY A 269 1.36 25.06 11.92
N ALA A 270 0.77 24.59 10.82
CA ALA A 270 0.80 25.33 9.56
C ALA A 270 -0.10 26.56 9.61
N GLU A 271 0.29 27.62 8.90
CA GLU A 271 -0.44 28.87 8.81
C GLU A 271 -0.93 29.13 7.38
N VAL A 272 -2.07 29.79 7.25
CA VAL A 272 -2.62 30.25 5.97
C VAL A 272 -1.83 31.48 5.51
N THR A 273 -1.24 31.42 4.32
CA THR A 273 -0.40 32.51 3.77
C THR A 273 -1.09 33.32 2.68
N GLY A 274 -2.22 32.86 2.17
CA GLY A 274 -2.91 33.48 1.04
C GLY A 274 -4.42 33.32 1.08
N LYS A 275 -5.08 33.91 0.08
CA LYS A 275 -6.53 33.73 -0.09
C LYS A 275 -6.82 32.36 -0.69
N THR A 276 -7.88 31.72 -0.23
CA THR A 276 -8.43 30.53 -0.86
C THR A 276 -8.87 30.84 -2.29
N VAL A 277 -8.52 29.96 -3.23
CA VAL A 277 -8.87 30.07 -4.65
C VAL A 277 -9.59 28.81 -5.13
N ASP A 278 -10.45 28.95 -6.14
CA ASP A 278 -11.04 27.80 -6.81
C ASP A 278 -9.99 27.12 -7.69
N PHE A 279 -9.85 25.80 -7.53
CA PHE A 279 -8.97 24.96 -8.31
C PHE A 279 -9.73 23.71 -8.73
N TYR A 280 -10.21 23.71 -9.98
CA TYR A 280 -11.04 22.65 -10.56
C TYR A 280 -12.31 22.35 -9.74
N GLY A 281 -13.07 23.40 -9.39
CA GLY A 281 -14.38 23.26 -8.74
C GLY A 281 -14.33 22.91 -7.25
N ALA A 282 -13.16 23.00 -6.64
CA ALA A 282 -12.98 22.89 -5.19
C ALA A 282 -11.96 23.94 -4.70
N PRO A 283 -12.07 24.41 -3.45
CA PRO A 283 -11.13 25.37 -2.89
C PRO A 283 -9.75 24.74 -2.65
N VAL A 284 -8.70 25.53 -2.87
CA VAL A 284 -7.36 25.30 -2.32
C VAL A 284 -6.91 26.54 -1.55
N THR A 285 -6.26 26.32 -0.41
CA THR A 285 -5.77 27.38 0.45
C THR A 285 -4.24 27.29 0.54
N PRO A 286 -3.51 28.37 0.20
CA PRO A 286 -2.07 28.43 0.38
C PRO A 286 -1.69 28.38 1.87
N MET A 287 -0.79 27.47 2.20
CA MET A 287 -0.32 27.17 3.55
C MET A 287 1.21 27.21 3.60
N ARG A 288 1.77 27.54 4.77
CA ARG A 288 3.19 27.38 5.08
C ARG A 288 3.35 26.70 6.42
N LEU A 289 4.33 25.81 6.54
CA LEU A 289 4.70 25.17 7.79
C LEU A 289 6.22 25.22 7.95
N ALA A 290 6.69 25.86 9.01
CA ALA A 290 8.09 25.85 9.38
C ALA A 290 8.40 24.68 10.33
N LYS A 291 9.64 24.21 10.27
CA LYS A 291 10.15 23.13 11.12
C LYS A 291 10.06 23.44 12.62
N GLU A 292 10.23 24.70 13.00
CA GLU A 292 10.15 25.14 14.41
C GLU A 292 8.73 25.11 14.98
N ASP A 293 7.72 25.23 14.11
CA ASP A 293 6.30 25.19 14.47
C ASP A 293 5.72 23.77 14.38
N PHE A 294 6.46 22.83 13.79
CA PHE A 294 5.98 21.47 13.53
C PHE A 294 5.77 20.69 14.83
N VAL A 295 4.51 20.34 15.10
CA VAL A 295 4.10 19.50 16.22
C VAL A 295 3.52 18.17 15.72
N THR A 296 3.73 17.06 16.43
CA THR A 296 3.23 15.72 16.06
C THR A 296 2.23 15.17 17.05
#